data_AF-A0A401TQI0-F1
#
_entry.id   AF-A0A401TQI0-F1
#
_cell.length_a   1.000
_cell.length_b   1.000
_cell.length_c   1.000
_cell.angle_alpha   90.00
_cell.angle_beta   90.00
_cell.angle_gamma   90.00
#
_symmetry.space_group_name_H-M   'P 1'
#
loop_
_entity.id
_entity.type
_entity.pdbx_description
1 polymer ?
#
loop_
_entity_poly.entity_id
_entity_poly.type
_entity_poly.pdbx_seq_one_letter_code
_entity_poly.pdbx_strand_id
1 'polypeptide(L)' 'GKYQWKIQRKKKSRNRWKGQTEGWVEFQNKAIAKRVARSLHNTPIGTRRRSRFRDSLWNIKVSTFKREYWL' A
#
# COMPACT_ATOMS: atom_id res chain seq x y z
N GLY A 1 -42.91 28.97 -12.64
CA GLY A 1 -42.43 29.30 -11.30
C GLY A 1 -41.75 28.10 -10.66
N LYS A 2 -40.58 28.34 -10.06
CA LYS A 2 -39.83 27.51 -9.08
C LYS A 2 -39.17 26.21 -9.59
N TYR A 3 -37.97 26.35 -10.15
CA TYR A 3 -37.00 25.26 -10.23
C TYR A 3 -36.49 24.89 -8.82
N GLN A 4 -36.68 23.64 -8.41
CA GLN A 4 -36.16 23.10 -7.16
C GLN A 4 -34.92 22.24 -7.46
N TRP A 5 -33.75 22.85 -7.54
CA TRP A 5 -32.49 22.12 -7.58
C TRP A 5 -32.07 21.75 -6.15
N LYS A 6 -32.20 20.46 -5.79
CA LYS A 6 -31.57 19.94 -4.57
C LYS A 6 -30.08 19.80 -4.84
N ILE A 7 -29.30 20.75 -4.34
CA ILE A 7 -27.84 20.67 -4.29
C ILE A 7 -27.48 19.49 -3.38
N GLN A 8 -27.15 18.34 -3.97
CA GLN A 8 -26.57 17.23 -3.23
C GLN A 8 -25.21 17.69 -2.70
N ARG A 9 -25.08 17.81 -1.37
CA ARG A 9 -23.78 18.03 -0.73
C ARG A 9 -22.87 16.85 -1.08
N LYS A 10 -21.95 17.04 -2.04
CA LYS A 10 -20.78 16.17 -2.19
C LYS A 10 -20.02 16.26 -0.87
N LYS A 11 -20.15 15.24 -0.02
CA LYS A 11 -19.23 15.03 1.11
C LYS A 11 -17.85 14.89 0.47
N LYS A 12 -17.07 15.97 0.45
CA LYS A 12 -15.63 15.89 0.27
C LYS A 12 -15.12 15.12 1.47
N SER A 13 -15.02 13.80 1.33
CA SER A 13 -14.19 12.97 2.19
C SER A 13 -12.84 13.65 2.23
N ARG A 14 -12.51 14.28 3.36
CA ARG A 14 -11.17 14.76 3.63
C ARG A 14 -10.31 13.50 3.69
N ASN A 15 -9.74 13.08 2.56
CA ASN A 15 -8.68 12.09 2.50
C ASN A 15 -7.48 12.68 3.25
N ARG A 16 -7.53 12.60 4.58
CA ARG A 16 -6.46 12.93 5.52
C ARG A 16 -5.54 11.74 5.69
N TRP A 17 -5.17 11.10 4.58
CA TRP A 17 -4.21 10.03 4.65
C TRP A 17 -2.92 10.46 3.97
N LYS A 18 -2.13 11.17 4.77
CA LYS A 18 -0.75 11.53 4.50
C LYS A 18 0.08 10.72 5.48
N GLY A 19 0.79 9.74 4.98
CA GLY A 19 1.65 8.88 5.76
C GLY A 19 1.78 7.55 5.05
N GLN A 20 2.66 7.51 4.05
CA GLN A 20 3.21 6.22 3.65
C GLN A 20 3.99 5.71 4.86
N THR A 21 3.58 4.58 5.42
CA THR A 21 4.34 3.90 6.47
C THR A 21 5.31 2.98 5.76
N GLU A 22 6.38 3.57 5.22
CA GLU A 22 7.45 2.82 4.56
C GLU A 22 8.38 2.24 5.64
N GLY A 23 8.76 0.97 5.48
CA GLY A 23 9.66 0.27 6.39
C GLY A 23 10.51 -0.73 5.61
N TRP A 24 11.71 -1.02 6.13
CA TRP A 24 12.66 -1.95 5.53
C TRP A 24 12.59 -3.30 6.25
N VAL A 25 12.58 -4.39 5.49
CA VAL A 25 12.64 -5.75 6.01
C VAL A 25 13.85 -6.44 5.40
N GLU A 26 14.70 -6.97 6.26
CA GLU A 26 15.88 -7.73 5.85
C GLU A 26 15.55 -9.22 5.80
N PHE A 27 15.99 -9.87 4.72
CA PHE A 27 15.85 -11.32 4.54
C PHE A 27 17.22 -11.96 4.45
N GLN A 28 17.44 -13.06 5.18
CA GLN A 28 18.67 -13.84 5.11
C GLN A 28 18.88 -14.48 3.73
N ASN A 29 17.79 -14.89 3.07
CA ASN A 29 17.84 -15.55 1.76
C ASN A 29 17.12 -14.73 0.69
N LYS A 30 17.85 -14.42 -0.39
CA LYS A 30 17.34 -13.71 -1.57
C LYS A 30 16.15 -14.41 -2.24
N ALA A 31 16.11 -15.75 -2.24
CA ALA A 31 15.00 -16.50 -2.80
C ALA A 31 13.69 -16.27 -2.03
N ILE A 32 13.78 -16.20 -0.69
CA ILE A 32 12.65 -15.90 0.19
C ILE A 32 12.17 -14.47 -0.05
N ALA A 33 13.08 -13.50 -0.11
CA ALA A 33 12.74 -12.10 -0.41
C ALA A 33 11.97 -11.97 -1.73
N LYS A 34 12.45 -12.63 -2.81
CA LYS A 34 11.76 -12.65 -4.11
C LYS A 34 10.39 -13.31 -4.05
N ARG A 35 10.24 -14.40 -3.30
CA ARG A 35 8.95 -15.09 -3.13
C ARG A 35 7.93 -14.20 -2.44
N VAL A 36 8.31 -13.60 -1.31
CA VAL A 36 7.48 -12.69 -0.53
C VAL A 36 7.08 -11.48 -1.37
N ALA A 37 8.03 -10.88 -2.08
CA ALA A 37 7.74 -9.75 -2.97
C ALA A 37 6.72 -10.11 -4.04
N ARG A 38 6.85 -11.25 -4.73
CA ARG A 38 5.85 -11.68 -5.73
C ARG A 38 4.47 -11.95 -5.12
N SER A 39 4.42 -12.49 -3.90
CA SER A 39 3.17 -12.82 -3.24
C SER A 39 2.41 -11.60 -2.73
N LEU A 40 3.12 -10.61 -2.20
CA LEU A 40 2.49 -9.43 -1.60
C LEU A 40 2.40 -8.24 -2.55
N HIS A 41 3.26 -8.12 -3.57
CA HIS A 41 3.22 -6.99 -4.50
C HIS A 41 1.85 -6.89 -5.18
N ASN A 42 1.26 -5.68 -5.16
CA ASN A 42 -0.06 -5.36 -5.69
C ASN A 42 -1.23 -6.09 -5.01
N THR A 43 -1.05 -6.62 -3.80
CA THR A 43 -2.16 -7.18 -3.02
C THR A 43 -2.77 -6.13 -2.09
N PRO A 44 -4.07 -6.21 -1.75
CA PRO A 44 -4.70 -5.28 -0.83
C PRO A 44 -4.13 -5.42 0.59
N ILE A 45 -3.90 -4.29 1.26
CA ILE A 45 -3.33 -4.26 2.62
C ILE A 45 -4.27 -4.89 3.66
N GLY A 46 -5.58 -4.87 3.41
CA GLY A 46 -6.55 -5.47 4.31
C GLY A 46 -7.77 -6.02 3.59
N THR A 47 -8.36 -7.05 4.20
CA THR A 47 -9.59 -7.70 3.73
C THR A 47 -10.86 -7.04 4.29
N ARG A 48 -10.72 -6.16 5.29
CA ARG A 48 -11.85 -5.61 6.03
C ARG A 48 -12.47 -4.41 5.32
N ARG A 49 -13.75 -4.55 4.95
CA ARG A 49 -14.54 -3.56 4.19
C ARG A 49 -14.62 -2.15 4.82
N ARG A 50 -14.48 -2.02 6.14
CA ARG A 50 -14.47 -0.74 6.88
C ARG A 50 -13.05 -0.25 7.27
N SER A 51 -12.01 -0.90 6.75
CA SER A 51 -10.63 -0.49 7.02
C SER A 51 -10.29 0.80 6.28
N ARG A 52 -9.44 1.63 6.91
CA ARG A 52 -8.87 2.84 6.29
C ARG A 52 -7.98 2.50 5.09
N PHE A 53 -7.43 1.28 5.08
CA PHE A 53 -6.47 0.78 4.08
C PHE A 53 -7.15 0.00 2.94
N ARG A 54 -8.48 0.11 2.80
CA ARG A 54 -9.27 -0.71 1.85
C ARG A 54 -8.83 -0.54 0.40
N ASP A 55 -8.50 0.69 0.00
CA ASP A 55 -8.11 1.01 -1.37
C ASP A 55 -6.57 1.05 -1.53
N SER A 56 -5.82 0.65 -0.50
CA SER A 56 -4.35 0.65 -0.53
C SER A 56 -3.79 -0.72 -0.88
N LEU A 57 -2.82 -0.71 -1.78
CA LEU A 57 -2.09 -1.89 -2.22
C LEU A 57 -0.69 -1.92 -1.58
N TRP A 58 -0.18 -3.12 -1.36
CA TRP A 58 1.22 -3.35 -1.00
C TRP A 58 2.12 -3.04 -2.20
N ASN A 59 3.10 -2.15 -2.01
CA ASN A 59 4.16 -1.89 -2.99
C ASN A 59 5.50 -2.35 -2.41
N ILE A 60 5.97 -3.54 -2.83
CA ILE A 60 7.23 -4.12 -2.34
C ILE A 60 8.30 -4.01 -3.41
N LYS A 61 9.46 -3.48 -3.03
CA LYS A 61 10.70 -3.47 -3.82
C LYS A 61 11.76 -4.30 -3.12
N VAL A 62 12.32 -5.28 -3.81
CA VAL A 62 13.45 -6.09 -3.30
C VAL A 62 14.78 -5.50 -3.75
N SER A 63 15.56 -5.00 -2.79
CA SER A 63 16.96 -4.68 -3.03
C SER A 63 17.79 -5.97 -2.91
N THR A 64 18.55 -6.28 -3.94
CA THR A 64 19.58 -7.32 -3.83
C THR A 64 20.80 -6.66 -3.22
N PHE A 65 21.02 -6.85 -1.93
CA PHE A 65 22.31 -6.51 -1.33
C PHE A 65 23.28 -7.66 -1.61
N LYS A 66 24.27 -7.42 -2.47
CA LYS A 66 25.36 -8.37 -2.72
C LYS A 66 26.41 -8.10 -1.64
N ARG A 67 26.50 -8.96 -0.62
CA ARG A 67 27.65 -8.94 0.29
C ARG A 67 28.83 -9.50 -0.50
N GLU A 68 29.74 -8.62 -0.88
CA GLU A 68 31.08 -9.03 -1.30
C GLU A 68 31.81 -9.43 -0.03
N TYR A 69 31.95 -10.74 0.16
CA TYR A 69 32.86 -11.27 1.16
C TYR A 69 34.25 -11.09 0.57
N TRP A 70 35.01 -10.14 1.12
CA TRP A 70 36.44 -10.06 0.90
C TRP A 70 37.06 -11.33 1.45
N LEU A 71 37.49 -12.22 0.54
CA LEU A 71 38.59 -13.14 0.77
C LEU A 71 39.85 -12.48 0.22
#